data_AF-A0A2G2LT91-F1
#
_entry.id   AF-A0A2G2LT91-F1
#
_cell.length_a   1.000
_cell.length_b   1.000
_cell.length_c   1.000
_cell.angle_alpha   90.00
_cell.angle_beta   90.00
_cell.angle_gamma   90.00
#
_symmetry.space_group_name_H-M   'P 1'
#
loop_
_entity.id
_entity.type
_entity.pdbx_description
1 polymer ?
#
loop_
_entity_poly.entity_id
_entity_poly.type
_entity_poly.pdbx_seq_one_letter_code
_entity_poly.pdbx_strand_id
1 'polypeptide(L)'
;MTQSSKANRTGTPFVKRSGTIVLARHGRPDTDKSHWIDSKGYYNWWRGYDESGLDLRSPPPQNLLDEAMRAHRIFASDLRRAQETAAAVADDKPVTYDPVFTEAPLPPPPFPGFIRMRPPHWDVWSRSLWWLGYSGGFESRAHAETRAFAAVKRIDPIAREGENVLVCAHGWFNRMMRPALVANGWNCIYDGRDDYWSFRRYERAREQG
;
A
#
# COMPACT_ATOMS: atom_id res chain seq x y z
N MET A 1 35.31 50.47 -34.47
CA MET A 1 35.29 49.51 -33.35
C MET A 1 33.85 49.39 -32.88
N THR A 2 33.14 48.37 -33.33
CA THR A 2 31.73 48.13 -32.96
C THR A 2 31.71 46.80 -32.22
N GLN A 3 31.63 46.84 -30.89
CA GLN A 3 31.45 45.64 -30.08
C GLN A 3 30.00 45.17 -30.19
N SER A 4 29.83 43.95 -30.73
CA SER A 4 28.56 43.23 -30.72
C SER A 4 28.38 42.58 -29.35
N SER A 5 27.40 43.06 -28.59
CA SER A 5 26.98 42.45 -27.32
C SER A 5 26.21 41.16 -27.61
N LYS A 6 26.81 40.01 -27.22
CA LYS A 6 26.11 38.72 -27.19
C LYS A 6 25.20 38.68 -25.97
N ALA A 7 23.89 38.75 -26.19
CA ALA A 7 22.90 38.47 -25.16
C ALA A 7 23.00 36.99 -24.73
N ASN A 8 23.42 36.77 -23.49
CA ASN A 8 23.45 35.46 -22.86
C ASN A 8 22.01 35.08 -22.48
N ARG A 9 21.39 34.14 -23.20
CA ARG A 9 20.07 33.62 -22.85
C ARG A 9 20.23 32.63 -21.70
N THR A 10 19.92 33.06 -20.49
CA THR A 10 19.72 32.19 -19.35
C THR A 10 18.48 31.33 -19.62
N GLY A 11 18.68 30.04 -19.93
CA GLY A 11 17.59 29.08 -20.03
C GLY A 11 16.89 28.98 -18.68
N THR A 12 15.56 29.13 -18.67
CA THR A 12 14.74 28.85 -17.49
C THR A 12 15.02 27.41 -17.02
N PRO A 13 15.34 27.17 -15.73
CA PRO A 13 15.57 25.81 -15.26
C PRO A 13 14.32 24.96 -15.53
N PHE A 14 14.50 23.85 -16.23
CA PHE A 14 13.43 22.86 -16.43
C PHE A 14 13.09 22.28 -15.04
N VAL A 15 11.96 22.70 -14.47
CA VAL A 15 11.43 22.09 -13.26
C VAL A 15 10.98 20.67 -13.62
N LYS A 16 11.72 19.66 -13.16
CA LYS A 16 11.35 18.26 -13.35
C LYS A 16 10.04 18.00 -12.62
N ARG A 17 9.01 17.56 -13.34
CA ARG A 17 7.72 17.21 -12.72
C ARG A 17 7.91 15.93 -11.91
N SER A 18 7.41 15.92 -10.67
CA SER A 18 7.27 14.67 -9.91
C SER A 18 6.29 13.74 -10.62
N GLY A 19 6.54 12.43 -10.51
CA GLY A 19 5.63 11.37 -10.93
C GLY A 19 4.50 11.19 -9.92
N THR A 20 3.81 10.05 -10.00
CA THR A 20 2.69 9.73 -9.11
C THR A 20 3.02 8.58 -8.16
N ILE A 21 2.34 8.53 -7.02
CA ILE A 21 2.33 7.35 -6.15
C ILE A 21 0.92 6.75 -6.15
N VAL A 22 0.80 5.49 -6.51
CA VAL A 22 -0.45 4.72 -6.47
C VAL A 22 -0.31 3.64 -5.40
N LEU A 23 -1.18 3.67 -4.40
CA LEU A 23 -1.28 2.63 -3.37
C LEU A 23 -2.48 1.75 -3.67
N ALA A 24 -2.24 0.55 -4.19
CA ALA A 24 -3.27 -0.43 -4.48
C ALA A 24 -3.43 -1.42 -3.31
N ARG A 25 -4.67 -1.75 -2.98
CA ARG A 25 -5.00 -2.88 -2.10
C ARG A 25 -4.97 -4.15 -2.94
N HIS A 26 -4.42 -5.22 -2.37
CA HIS A 26 -4.41 -6.54 -2.96
C HIS A 26 -5.80 -6.99 -3.46
N GLY A 27 -5.81 -7.88 -4.44
CA GLY A 27 -7.01 -8.53 -4.94
C GLY A 27 -7.73 -9.38 -3.90
N ARG A 28 -8.94 -9.82 -4.20
CA ARG A 28 -9.73 -10.64 -3.28
C ARG A 28 -9.02 -11.97 -3.00
N PRO A 29 -8.69 -12.32 -1.76
CA PRO A 29 -8.11 -13.64 -1.45
C PRO A 29 -9.15 -14.74 -1.51
N ASP A 30 -8.73 -15.94 -1.92
CA ASP A 30 -9.54 -17.15 -1.92
C ASP A 30 -9.56 -17.78 -0.53
N THR A 31 -10.45 -17.27 0.34
CA THR A 31 -10.56 -17.73 1.73
C THR A 31 -12.01 -17.80 2.18
N ASP A 32 -12.38 -18.88 2.88
CA ASP A 32 -13.68 -18.98 3.53
C ASP A 32 -13.70 -18.14 4.82
N LYS A 33 -14.74 -17.30 4.93
CA LYS A 33 -15.00 -16.39 6.06
C LYS A 33 -16.30 -16.74 6.81
N SER A 34 -16.90 -17.89 6.52
CA SER A 34 -18.23 -18.27 7.03
C SER A 34 -18.18 -19.01 8.38
N HIS A 35 -17.05 -19.64 8.70
CA HIS A 35 -16.89 -20.47 9.89
C HIS A 35 -16.92 -19.67 11.19
N TRP A 36 -17.47 -20.29 12.24
CA TRP A 36 -17.43 -19.77 13.60
C TRP A 36 -16.22 -20.33 14.34
N ILE A 37 -15.31 -19.46 14.74
CA ILE A 37 -14.03 -19.83 15.36
C ILE A 37 -13.85 -19.08 16.68
N ASP A 38 -13.08 -19.66 17.59
CA ASP A 38 -12.60 -19.01 18.81
C ASP A 38 -11.32 -18.20 18.52
N SER A 39 -10.72 -17.59 19.54
CA SER A 39 -9.50 -16.78 19.37
C SER A 39 -8.31 -17.59 18.81
N LYS A 40 -8.13 -18.84 19.26
CA LYS A 40 -7.09 -19.73 18.74
C LYS A 40 -7.35 -20.12 17.28
N GLY A 41 -8.60 -20.41 16.95
CA GLY A 41 -9.03 -20.66 15.58
C GLY A 41 -8.81 -19.45 14.68
N TYR A 42 -9.04 -18.23 15.19
CA TYR A 42 -8.73 -16.99 14.47
C TYR A 42 -7.23 -16.81 14.20
N TYR A 43 -6.35 -17.11 15.16
CA TYR A 43 -4.90 -17.12 14.92
C TYR A 43 -4.52 -18.03 13.76
N ASN A 44 -5.03 -19.28 13.76
CA ASN A 44 -4.74 -20.25 12.72
C ASN A 44 -5.34 -19.82 11.37
N TRP A 45 -6.57 -19.29 11.38
CA TRP A 45 -7.23 -18.78 10.18
C TRP A 45 -6.47 -17.61 9.57
N TRP A 46 -6.00 -16.66 10.38
CA TRP A 46 -5.21 -15.51 9.90
C TRP A 46 -3.88 -15.95 9.28
N ARG A 47 -3.20 -16.93 9.88
CA ARG A 47 -1.99 -17.54 9.31
C ARG A 47 -2.26 -18.16 7.93
N GLY A 48 -3.35 -18.92 7.79
CA GLY A 48 -3.76 -19.47 6.50
C GLY A 48 -4.18 -18.38 5.50
N TYR A 49 -4.76 -17.28 5.97
CA TYR A 49 -5.10 -16.12 5.14
C TYR A 49 -3.86 -15.44 4.56
N ASP A 50 -2.74 -15.37 5.30
CA ASP A 50 -1.46 -14.87 4.79
C ASP A 50 -0.85 -15.77 3.70
N GLU A 51 -1.15 -17.07 3.73
CA GLU A 51 -0.70 -18.07 2.75
C GLU A 51 -1.66 -18.23 1.55
N SER A 52 -2.86 -17.64 1.63
CA SER A 52 -3.89 -17.74 0.59
C SER A 52 -3.54 -16.91 -0.66
N GLY A 53 -3.86 -17.48 -1.82
CA GLY A 53 -3.79 -16.78 -3.10
C GLY A 53 -5.04 -15.95 -3.39
N LEU A 54 -5.11 -15.38 -4.59
CA LEU A 54 -6.25 -14.61 -5.07
C LEU A 54 -7.38 -15.50 -5.61
N ASP A 55 -8.62 -15.04 -5.45
CA ASP A 55 -9.79 -15.59 -6.15
C ASP A 55 -9.69 -15.21 -7.63
N LEU A 56 -9.33 -16.19 -8.47
CA LEU A 56 -9.14 -16.02 -9.91
C LEU A 56 -10.41 -15.53 -10.65
N ARG A 57 -11.59 -15.65 -10.03
CA ARG A 57 -12.85 -15.12 -10.59
C ARG A 57 -13.02 -13.62 -10.36
N SER A 58 -12.12 -12.98 -9.60
CA SER A 58 -12.12 -11.56 -9.30
C SER A 58 -10.87 -10.90 -9.91
N PRO A 59 -10.81 -10.67 -11.23
CA PRO A 59 -9.67 -10.04 -11.90
C PRO A 59 -9.48 -8.56 -11.50
N PRO A 60 -8.28 -7.98 -11.75
CA PRO A 60 -8.07 -6.55 -11.56
C PRO A 60 -9.01 -5.72 -12.46
N PRO A 61 -9.56 -4.61 -11.96
CA PRO A 61 -10.38 -3.71 -12.77
C PRO A 61 -9.50 -2.89 -13.73
N GLN A 62 -10.08 -2.48 -14.86
CA GLN A 62 -9.34 -1.77 -15.92
C GLN A 62 -8.65 -0.51 -15.43
N ASN A 63 -9.28 0.26 -14.55
CA ASN A 63 -8.69 1.49 -14.01
C ASN A 63 -7.38 1.24 -13.22
N LEU A 64 -7.25 0.09 -12.54
CA LEU A 64 -6.00 -0.29 -11.89
C LEU A 64 -4.95 -0.75 -12.91
N LEU A 65 -5.36 -1.50 -13.94
CA LEU A 65 -4.47 -1.89 -15.05
C LEU A 65 -3.90 -0.65 -15.76
N ASP A 66 -4.72 0.39 -15.97
CA ASP A 66 -4.26 1.65 -16.56
C ASP A 66 -3.21 2.37 -15.69
N GLU A 67 -3.36 2.32 -14.36
CA GLU A 67 -2.33 2.83 -13.44
C GLU A 67 -1.05 2.01 -13.49
N ALA A 68 -1.16 0.68 -13.54
CA ALA A 68 -0.01 -0.21 -13.64
C ALA A 68 0.73 -0.05 -14.98
N MET A 69 0.00 0.16 -16.07
CA MET A 69 0.55 0.49 -17.39
C MET A 69 1.34 1.81 -17.35
N ARG A 70 0.87 2.81 -16.61
CA ARG A 70 1.57 4.09 -16.40
C ARG A 70 2.74 4.01 -15.40
N ALA A 71 2.81 2.97 -14.58
CA ALA A 71 3.85 2.81 -13.57
C ALA A 71 5.21 2.48 -14.20
N HIS A 72 6.26 3.13 -13.71
CA HIS A 72 7.65 2.87 -14.05
C HIS A 72 8.27 1.90 -13.04
N ARG A 73 7.86 1.98 -11.76
CA ARG A 73 8.23 1.02 -10.71
C ARG A 73 7.00 0.39 -10.10
N ILE A 74 7.06 -0.92 -9.88
CA ILE A 74 6.05 -1.68 -9.17
C ILE A 74 6.70 -2.30 -7.93
N PHE A 75 6.12 -2.01 -6.78
CA PHE A 75 6.46 -2.62 -5.50
C PHE A 75 5.33 -3.51 -5.03
N ALA A 76 5.66 -4.54 -4.26
CA ALA A 76 4.69 -5.34 -3.54
C ALA A 76 5.22 -5.72 -2.16
N SER A 77 4.32 -5.98 -1.21
CA SER A 77 4.74 -6.62 0.04
C SER A 77 5.19 -8.07 -0.22
N ASP A 78 5.83 -8.67 0.79
CA ASP A 78 6.23 -10.08 0.76
C ASP A 78 5.07 -11.08 0.92
N LEU A 79 3.86 -10.65 1.29
CA LEU A 79 2.70 -11.54 1.40
C LEU A 79 2.16 -11.99 0.03
N ARG A 80 1.86 -13.29 -0.09
CA ARG A 80 1.46 -13.95 -1.34
C ARG A 80 0.38 -13.20 -2.13
N ARG A 81 -0.73 -12.82 -1.48
CA ARG A 81 -1.84 -12.06 -2.11
C ARG A 81 -1.40 -10.74 -2.74
N ALA A 82 -0.40 -10.05 -2.17
CA ALA A 82 0.14 -8.83 -2.74
C ALA A 82 1.08 -9.11 -3.91
N GLN A 83 1.88 -10.19 -3.82
CA GLN A 83 2.72 -10.64 -4.93
C GLN A 83 1.89 -11.05 -6.14
N GLU A 84 0.84 -11.86 -5.93
CA GLU A 84 -0.08 -12.26 -6.99
C GLU A 84 -0.87 -11.06 -7.55
N THR A 85 -1.19 -10.06 -6.72
CA THR A 85 -1.78 -8.80 -7.20
C THR A 85 -0.84 -8.08 -8.14
N ALA A 86 0.44 -7.95 -7.77
CA ALA A 86 1.44 -7.31 -8.60
C ALA A 86 1.65 -8.09 -9.91
N ALA A 87 1.74 -9.41 -9.85
CA ALA A 87 1.84 -10.27 -11.04
C ALA A 87 0.65 -10.09 -11.99
N ALA A 88 -0.57 -9.94 -11.45
CA ALA A 88 -1.78 -9.74 -12.24
C ALA A 88 -1.85 -8.38 -12.97
N VAL A 89 -1.07 -7.38 -12.55
CA VAL A 89 -1.11 -6.02 -13.13
C VAL A 89 0.22 -5.59 -13.77
N ALA A 90 1.32 -6.32 -13.52
CA ALA A 90 2.66 -5.87 -13.89
C ALA A 90 2.91 -5.87 -15.40
N ASP A 91 2.23 -6.72 -16.18
CA ASP A 91 2.40 -6.81 -17.63
C ASP A 91 3.90 -6.91 -18.03
N ASP A 92 4.56 -7.96 -17.53
CA ASP A 92 6.00 -8.25 -17.65
C ASP A 92 6.98 -7.23 -17.04
N LYS A 93 6.49 -6.15 -16.42
CA LYS A 93 7.36 -5.21 -15.71
C LYS A 93 7.97 -5.84 -14.45
N PRO A 94 9.24 -5.54 -14.14
CA PRO A 94 9.87 -6.01 -12.91
C PRO A 94 9.12 -5.54 -11.65
N VAL A 95 8.88 -6.45 -10.72
CA VAL A 95 8.28 -6.16 -9.41
C VAL A 95 9.33 -6.28 -8.32
N THR A 96 9.43 -5.26 -7.46
CA THR A 96 10.26 -5.30 -6.26
C THR A 96 9.42 -5.74 -5.06
N TYR A 97 9.78 -6.86 -4.44
CA TYR A 97 9.15 -7.34 -3.21
C TYR A 97 9.89 -6.79 -1.99
N ASP A 98 9.16 -6.15 -1.07
CA ASP A 98 9.76 -5.51 0.11
C ASP A 98 8.84 -5.68 1.34
N PRO A 99 9.28 -6.36 2.41
CA PRO A 99 8.51 -6.53 3.66
C PRO A 99 8.13 -5.22 4.35
N VAL A 100 8.74 -4.08 3.98
CA VAL A 100 8.34 -2.78 4.51
C VAL A 100 6.85 -2.47 4.24
N PHE A 101 6.27 -3.04 3.17
CA PHE A 101 4.87 -2.85 2.76
C PHE A 101 3.87 -3.87 3.34
N THR A 102 4.33 -4.78 4.21
CA THR A 102 3.49 -5.86 4.79
C THR A 102 2.36 -5.31 5.65
N GLU A 103 1.21 -6.00 5.66
CA GLU A 103 0.03 -5.54 6.42
C GLU A 103 0.36 -5.39 7.90
N ALA A 104 -0.24 -4.39 8.55
CA ALA A 104 -0.14 -4.27 10.00
C ALA A 104 -0.82 -5.48 10.66
N PRO A 105 -0.20 -6.13 11.65
CA PRO A 105 -0.67 -7.41 12.16
C PRO A 105 -2.07 -7.31 12.79
N LEU A 106 -2.74 -8.45 12.85
CA LEU A 106 -4.02 -8.64 13.53
C LEU A 106 -3.83 -9.63 14.68
N PRO A 107 -3.34 -9.18 15.86
CA PRO A 107 -3.16 -10.07 16.99
C PRO A 107 -4.51 -10.64 17.46
N PRO A 108 -4.60 -11.95 17.74
CA PRO A 108 -5.84 -12.55 18.23
C PRO A 108 -6.27 -11.90 19.55
N PRO A 109 -7.51 -11.40 19.67
CA PRO A 109 -8.03 -10.90 20.94
C PRO A 109 -7.93 -11.97 22.03
N PRO A 110 -7.54 -11.65 23.28
CA PRO A 110 -7.40 -12.62 24.37
C PRO A 110 -8.76 -12.98 24.99
N PHE A 111 -9.74 -13.27 24.15
CA PHE A 111 -11.10 -13.63 24.56
C PHE A 111 -11.16 -15.08 25.03
N PRO A 112 -12.03 -15.42 26.00
CA PRO A 112 -12.24 -16.80 26.44
C PRO A 112 -12.66 -17.72 25.28
N GLY A 113 -12.21 -18.98 25.30
CA GLY A 113 -12.42 -19.94 24.20
C GLY A 113 -13.89 -20.33 23.94
N PHE A 114 -14.82 -20.01 24.85
CA PHE A 114 -16.26 -20.19 24.60
C PHE A 114 -16.85 -19.10 23.70
N ILE A 115 -16.17 -17.95 23.55
CA ILE A 115 -16.60 -16.90 22.61
C ILE A 115 -16.19 -17.33 21.21
N ARG A 116 -17.19 -17.48 20.35
CA ARG A 116 -17.00 -17.81 18.93
C ARG A 116 -17.66 -16.74 18.08
N MET A 117 -17.00 -16.36 17.00
CA MET A 117 -17.56 -15.48 15.98
C MET A 117 -16.92 -15.77 14.63
N ARG A 118 -17.46 -15.16 13.58
CA ARG A 118 -16.90 -15.27 12.21
C ARG A 118 -15.63 -14.42 12.06
N PRO A 119 -14.68 -14.80 11.18
CA PRO A 119 -13.44 -14.06 10.94
C PRO A 119 -13.59 -12.54 10.79
N PRO A 120 -14.57 -12.00 10.03
CA PRO A 120 -14.70 -10.54 9.90
C PRO A 120 -14.97 -9.82 11.23
N HIS A 121 -15.63 -10.46 12.19
CA HIS A 121 -15.85 -9.87 13.52
C HIS A 121 -14.57 -9.95 14.37
N TRP A 122 -13.81 -11.03 14.23
CA TRP A 122 -12.49 -11.12 14.85
C TRP A 122 -11.52 -10.06 14.30
N ASP A 123 -11.53 -9.79 12.99
CA ASP A 123 -10.74 -8.71 12.38
C ASP A 123 -11.04 -7.36 13.06
N VAL A 124 -12.31 -7.06 13.32
CA VAL A 124 -12.75 -5.82 13.98
C VAL A 124 -12.22 -5.75 15.42
N TRP A 125 -12.39 -6.81 16.21
CA TRP A 125 -11.91 -6.85 17.60
C TRP A 125 -10.40 -6.80 17.70
N SER A 126 -9.73 -7.62 16.89
CA SER A 126 -8.27 -7.67 16.77
C SER A 126 -7.73 -6.29 16.45
N ARG A 127 -8.33 -5.62 15.45
CA ARG A 127 -7.87 -4.30 15.08
C ARG A 127 -8.13 -3.25 16.15
N SER A 128 -9.31 -3.27 16.78
CA SER A 128 -9.67 -2.31 17.82
C SER A 128 -8.74 -2.42 19.02
N LEU A 129 -8.48 -3.64 19.51
CA LEU A 129 -7.55 -3.86 20.62
C LEU A 129 -6.12 -3.46 20.24
N TRP A 130 -5.68 -3.80 19.02
CA TRP A 130 -4.36 -3.38 18.53
C TRP A 130 -4.21 -1.87 18.46
N TRP A 131 -5.25 -1.16 18.02
CA TRP A 131 -5.27 0.29 18.00
C TRP A 131 -5.17 0.90 19.40
N LEU A 132 -5.72 0.22 20.40
CA LEU A 132 -5.65 0.56 21.83
C LEU A 132 -4.36 0.06 22.52
N GLY A 133 -3.41 -0.51 21.78
CA GLY A 133 -2.07 -0.86 22.29
C GLY A 133 -1.83 -2.35 22.54
N TYR A 134 -2.83 -3.22 22.36
CA TYR A 134 -2.63 -4.66 22.49
C TYR A 134 -1.90 -5.23 21.25
N SER A 135 -0.61 -5.54 21.37
CA SER A 135 0.13 -6.13 20.24
C SER A 135 0.11 -7.65 20.21
N GLY A 136 -0.24 -8.33 21.32
CA GLY A 136 -0.25 -9.80 21.39
C GLY A 136 1.08 -10.46 21.01
N GLY A 137 2.21 -9.77 21.18
CA GLY A 137 3.53 -10.23 20.76
C GLY A 137 3.89 -9.94 19.30
N PHE A 138 2.98 -9.37 18.52
CA PHE A 138 3.24 -8.89 17.16
C PHE A 138 3.75 -7.44 17.16
N GLU A 139 4.00 -6.91 15.96
CA GLU A 139 4.33 -5.48 15.78
C GLU A 139 3.25 -4.59 16.44
N SER A 140 3.70 -3.62 17.24
CA SER A 140 2.82 -2.64 17.86
C SER A 140 2.35 -1.59 16.85
N ARG A 141 1.30 -0.85 17.19
CA ARG A 141 0.85 0.30 16.39
C ARG A 141 1.96 1.31 16.15
N ALA A 142 2.71 1.68 17.18
CA ALA A 142 3.79 2.67 17.06
C ALA A 142 4.91 2.19 16.11
N HIS A 143 5.26 0.90 16.16
CA HIS A 143 6.23 0.32 15.23
C HIS A 143 5.69 0.28 13.79
N ALA A 144 4.42 -0.10 13.60
CA ALA A 144 3.78 -0.08 12.29
C ALA A 144 3.69 1.34 11.71
N GLU A 145 3.43 2.36 12.54
CA GLU A 145 3.46 3.77 12.12
C GLU A 145 4.88 4.17 11.68
N THR A 146 5.90 3.80 12.46
CA THR A 146 7.32 4.03 12.10
C THR A 146 7.68 3.36 10.78
N ARG A 147 7.22 2.13 10.57
CA ARG A 147 7.43 1.38 9.34
C ARG A 147 6.70 2.02 8.16
N ALA A 148 5.53 2.59 8.35
CA ALA A 148 4.82 3.32 7.30
C ALA A 148 5.60 4.56 6.82
N PHE A 149 6.29 5.28 7.72
CA PHE A 149 7.22 6.34 7.32
C PHE A 149 8.42 5.79 6.53
N ALA A 150 8.99 4.65 6.94
CA ALA A 150 10.08 4.01 6.21
C ALA A 150 9.63 3.55 4.81
N ALA A 151 8.41 3.03 4.68
CA ALA A 151 7.80 2.64 3.41
C ALA A 151 7.68 3.83 2.45
N VAL A 152 7.20 4.99 2.93
CA VAL A 152 7.15 6.21 2.12
C VAL A 152 8.55 6.69 1.73
N LYS A 153 9.52 6.63 2.65
CA LYS A 153 10.93 6.95 2.34
C LYS A 153 11.52 6.07 1.24
N ARG A 154 11.00 4.85 1.04
CA ARG A 154 11.42 3.94 -0.04
C ARG A 154 10.98 4.41 -1.42
N ILE A 155 9.78 4.98 -1.53
CA ILE A 155 9.12 5.30 -2.81
C ILE A 155 9.12 6.80 -3.16
N ASP A 156 9.21 7.67 -2.15
CA ASP A 156 9.17 9.13 -2.33
C ASP A 156 10.30 9.65 -3.24
N PRO A 157 11.58 9.26 -3.08
CA PRO A 157 12.66 9.75 -3.94
C PRO A 157 12.44 9.40 -5.42
N ILE A 158 12.01 8.15 -5.69
CA ILE A 158 11.72 7.65 -7.04
C ILE A 158 10.63 8.50 -7.69
N ALA A 159 9.54 8.74 -6.95
CA ALA A 159 8.43 9.52 -7.48
C ALA A 159 8.79 11.02 -7.63
N ARG A 160 9.62 11.58 -6.75
CA ARG A 160 10.15 12.94 -6.91
C ARG A 160 11.03 13.09 -8.15
N GLU A 161 11.75 12.05 -8.53
CA GLU A 161 12.55 12.01 -9.75
C GLU A 161 11.71 11.89 -11.03
N GLY A 162 10.38 11.84 -10.93
CA GLY A 162 9.48 11.86 -12.09
C GLY A 162 8.92 10.50 -12.47
N GLU A 163 9.32 9.43 -11.78
CA GLU A 163 8.81 8.09 -12.05
C GLU A 163 7.45 7.85 -11.38
N ASN A 164 6.51 7.26 -12.11
CA ASN A 164 5.25 6.78 -11.50
C ASN A 164 5.50 5.47 -10.74
N VAL A 165 5.08 5.42 -9.49
CA VAL A 165 5.24 4.28 -8.60
C VAL A 165 3.89 3.65 -8.31
N LEU A 166 3.75 2.35 -8.50
CA LEU A 166 2.63 1.55 -8.03
C LEU A 166 3.10 0.66 -6.88
N VAL A 167 2.35 0.64 -5.77
CA VAL A 167 2.58 -0.23 -4.62
C VAL A 167 1.37 -1.15 -4.44
N CYS A 168 1.55 -2.45 -4.64
CA CYS A 168 0.56 -3.48 -4.38
C CYS A 168 0.71 -3.98 -2.94
N ALA A 169 -0.16 -3.52 -2.05
CA ALA A 169 -0.05 -3.79 -0.63
C ALA A 169 -1.44 -4.03 -0.01
N HIS A 170 -1.68 -3.51 1.20
CA HIS A 170 -2.82 -3.91 2.02
C HIS A 170 -3.62 -2.71 2.50
N GLY A 171 -4.91 -2.94 2.75
CA GLY A 171 -5.85 -1.86 3.00
C GLY A 171 -5.48 -1.00 4.21
N TRP A 172 -5.00 -1.63 5.28
CA TRP A 172 -4.71 -0.91 6.52
C TRP A 172 -3.35 -0.25 6.51
N PHE A 173 -2.32 -0.96 6.08
CA PHE A 173 -0.99 -0.39 5.93
C PHE A 173 -0.96 0.76 4.91
N ASN A 174 -1.75 0.70 3.83
CA ASN A 174 -1.92 1.82 2.91
C ASN A 174 -2.48 3.07 3.61
N ARG A 175 -3.44 2.92 4.53
CA ARG A 175 -3.95 4.05 5.33
C ARG A 175 -2.89 4.58 6.30
N MET A 176 -2.05 3.71 6.85
CA MET A 176 -0.94 4.11 7.73
C MET A 176 0.16 4.89 6.99
N MET A 177 0.35 4.68 5.68
CA MET A 177 1.29 5.47 4.88
C MET A 177 0.79 6.89 4.58
N ARG A 178 -0.52 7.16 4.69
CA ARG A 178 -1.11 8.46 4.33
C ARG A 178 -0.51 9.65 5.09
N PRO A 179 -0.34 9.64 6.43
CA PRO A 179 0.29 10.75 7.13
C PRO A 179 1.71 11.05 6.64
N ALA A 180 2.50 10.01 6.38
CA ALA A 180 3.85 10.16 5.85
C ALA A 180 3.85 10.72 4.41
N LEU A 181 2.93 10.28 3.55
CA LEU A 181 2.75 10.86 2.21
C LEU A 181 2.39 12.36 2.29
N VAL A 182 1.41 12.72 3.11
CA VAL A 182 0.99 14.11 3.29
C VAL A 182 2.13 14.97 3.84
N ALA A 183 2.89 14.47 4.82
CA ALA A 183 4.06 15.17 5.35
C ALA A 183 5.15 15.41 4.29
N ASN A 184 5.19 14.60 3.23
CA ASN A 184 6.10 14.76 2.09
C ASN A 184 5.47 15.52 0.90
N GLY A 185 4.32 16.16 1.11
CA GLY A 185 3.66 17.02 0.12
C GLY A 185 2.85 16.28 -0.94
N TRP A 186 2.57 14.99 -0.75
CA TRP A 186 1.73 14.19 -1.63
C TRP A 186 0.25 14.38 -1.30
N ASN A 187 -0.54 14.79 -2.30
CA ASN A 187 -1.98 14.98 -2.18
C ASN A 187 -2.72 13.82 -2.81
N CYS A 188 -3.69 13.25 -2.11
CA CYS A 188 -4.58 12.23 -2.66
C CYS A 188 -5.53 12.89 -3.67
N ILE A 189 -5.37 12.57 -4.95
CA ILE A 189 -6.22 13.11 -6.02
C ILE A 189 -7.32 12.13 -6.46
N TYR A 190 -7.19 10.86 -6.08
CA TYR A 190 -8.21 9.83 -6.29
C TYR A 190 -8.25 8.91 -5.07
N ASP A 191 -9.44 8.75 -4.49
CA ASP A 191 -9.72 7.82 -3.39
C ASP A 191 -10.73 6.75 -3.85
N GLY A 192 -10.22 5.59 -4.25
CA GLY A 192 -11.02 4.43 -4.64
C GLY A 192 -11.61 3.65 -3.46
N ARG A 193 -11.57 4.20 -2.23
CA ARG A 193 -11.97 3.52 -0.98
C ARG A 193 -11.11 2.28 -0.73
N ASP A 194 -11.68 1.29 -0.06
CA ASP A 194 -10.94 0.19 0.55
C ASP A 194 -11.41 -1.19 0.10
N ASP A 195 -12.08 -1.29 -1.05
CA ASP A 195 -12.42 -2.60 -1.60
C ASP A 195 -11.18 -3.35 -2.10
N TYR A 196 -11.30 -4.65 -2.32
CA TYR A 196 -10.23 -5.37 -3.03
C TYR A 196 -10.00 -4.75 -4.41
N TRP A 197 -8.74 -4.74 -4.85
CA TRP A 197 -8.31 -4.05 -6.08
C TRP A 197 -8.49 -2.52 -6.10
N SER A 198 -9.01 -1.91 -5.03
CA SER A 198 -9.10 -0.46 -4.98
C SER A 198 -7.71 0.16 -4.84
N PHE A 199 -7.58 1.41 -5.24
CA PHE A 199 -6.34 2.15 -5.07
C PHE A 199 -6.59 3.60 -4.70
N ARG A 200 -5.52 4.24 -4.24
CA ARG A 200 -5.44 5.69 -4.06
C ARG A 200 -4.29 6.22 -4.88
N ARG A 201 -4.52 7.34 -5.57
CA ARG A 201 -3.50 8.02 -6.38
C ARG A 201 -3.10 9.33 -5.73
N TYR A 202 -1.81 9.55 -5.65
CA TYR A 202 -1.21 10.72 -5.04
C TYR A 202 -0.31 11.46 -6.03
N GLU A 203 -0.38 12.78 -5.98
CA GLU A 203 0.44 13.69 -6.78
C GLU A 203 1.00 14.84 -5.92
N ARG A 204 2.18 15.35 -6.26
CA ARG A 204 2.72 16.57 -5.65
C ARG A 204 2.38 17.78 -6.51
N ALA A 205 2.09 18.90 -5.86
CA ALA A 205 2.00 20.18 -6.55
C ALA A 205 3.37 20.52 -7.17
N ARG A 206 3.36 21.24 -8.29
CA ARG A 206 4.61 21.72 -8.89
C ARG A 206 5.28 22.69 -7.93
N GLU A 207 6.53 22.43 -7.58
CA GLU A 207 7.36 23.42 -6.91
C GLU A 207 7.61 24.55 -7.92
N GLN A 208 7.08 25.75 -7.64
CA GLN A 208 7.47 26.95 -8.37
C GLN A 208 8.86 27.32 -7.84
N GLY A 209 9.86 27.21 -8.71
CA GLY A 209 11.25 27.58 -8.40
C GLY A 209 11.43 29.08 -8.24
#